data_AF-A0A535DFD8-F1
#
_entry.id   AF-A0A535DFD8-F1
#
_cell.length_a   1.000
_cell.length_b   1.000
_cell.length_c   1.000
_cell.angle_alpha   90.00
_cell.angle_beta   90.00
_cell.angle_gamma   90.00
#
_symmetry.space_group_name_H-M   'P 1'
#
loop_
_entity.id
_entity.type
_entity.pdbx_description
1 polymer ?
#
loop_
_entity_poly.entity_id
_entity_poly.type
_entity_poly.pdbx_seq_one_letter_code
_entity_poly.pdbx_strand_id
1 'polypeptide(L)' 'MYSKILLSLDGSTLSEAVLPHVSKLAVGTSARVTLLTVSESAEPAASSPRLRPERLIAHPRPVRGDDSPADGC' A
#
# COMPACT_ATOMS: atom_id res chain seq x y z
N MET A 1 -26.09 -2.31 7.85
CA MET A 1 -25.63 -1.81 6.53
C MET A 1 -24.12 -1.64 6.61
N TYR A 2 -23.38 -1.95 5.54
CA TYR A 2 -21.92 -1.84 5.54
C TYR A 2 -21.50 -0.38 5.33
N SER A 3 -20.50 0.10 6.07
CA SER A 3 -19.94 1.45 5.89
C SER A 3 -18.49 1.43 5.40
N LYS A 4 -17.81 0.28 5.53
CA LYS A 4 -16.43 0.06 5.08
C LYS A 4 -16.31 -1.37 4.54
N ILE A 5 -15.64 -1.53 3.41
CA ILE A 5 -15.38 -2.81 2.75
C ILE A 5 -13.87 -2.91 2.55
N LEU A 6 -13.25 -3.97 3.03
CA LEU A 6 -11.85 -4.30 2.74
C LEU A 6 -11.85 -5.36 1.65
N LEU A 7 -11.21 -5.09 0.51
CA LEU A 7 -11.11 -6.01 -0.60
C LEU A 7 -9.65 -6.43 -0.82
N SER A 8 -9.40 -7.73 -0.69
CA SER A 8 -8.10 -8.33 -0.98
C SER A 8 -7.95 -8.60 -2.49
N LEU A 9 -6.91 -8.03 -3.09
CA LEU A 9 -6.52 -8.27 -4.48
C LEU A 9 -5.11 -8.86 -4.49
N ASP A 10 -4.98 -10.09 -4.96
CA ASP A 10 -3.69 -10.78 -5.13
C ASP A 10 -3.16 -10.68 -6.57
N GLY A 11 -3.89 -9.97 -7.45
CA GLY A 11 -3.56 -9.81 -8.87
C GLY A 11 -4.01 -10.99 -9.74
N SER A 12 -4.62 -12.02 -9.17
CA SER A 12 -5.24 -13.08 -9.96
C SER A 12 -6.51 -12.58 -10.65
N THR A 13 -6.80 -13.09 -11.84
CA THR A 13 -8.06 -12.82 -12.57
C THR A 13 -9.29 -13.12 -11.71
N LEU A 14 -9.22 -14.16 -10.87
CA LEU A 14 -10.30 -14.51 -9.96
C LEU A 14 -10.52 -13.42 -8.90
N SER A 15 -9.45 -12.88 -8.31
CA SER A 15 -9.57 -11.80 -7.33
C SER A 15 -10.12 -10.52 -7.95
N GLU A 16 -9.73 -10.18 -9.18
CA GLU A 16 -10.17 -8.95 -9.86
C GLU A 16 -11.62 -9.03 -10.35
N ALA A 17 -12.14 -10.23 -10.62
CA ALA A 17 -13.52 -10.43 -11.07
C ALA A 17 -14.58 -9.91 -10.06
N VAL A 18 -14.20 -9.69 -8.80
CA VAL A 18 -15.10 -9.16 -7.77
C VAL A 18 -15.28 -7.64 -7.83
N LEU A 19 -14.40 -6.91 -8.52
CA LEU A 19 -14.41 -5.44 -8.56
C LEU A 19 -15.75 -4.82 -9.03
N PRO A 20 -16.42 -5.34 -10.07
CA PRO A 20 -17.74 -4.81 -10.48
C PRO A 20 -18.82 -5.03 -9.42
N HIS A 21 -18.71 -6.08 -8.62
CA HIS A 21 -19.68 -6.44 -7.58
C HIS A 21 -19.52 -5.54 -6.35
N VAL A 22 -18.28 -5.34 -5.90
CA VAL A 22 -17.96 -4.43 -4.79
C VAL A 22 -18.31 -2.99 -5.13
N SER A 23 -18.12 -2.57 -6.39
CA SER A 23 -18.53 -1.24 -6.85
C SER A 23 -20.03 -1.01 -6.70
N LYS A 24 -20.87 -1.98 -7.12
CA LYS A 24 -22.33 -1.91 -6.97
C LYS A 24 -22.75 -1.89 -5.49
N LEU A 25 -22.11 -2.71 -4.66
CA LEU A 25 -22.32 -2.74 -3.22
C LEU A 25 -21.97 -1.40 -2.56
N ALA A 26 -20.82 -0.82 -2.91
CA ALA A 26 -20.35 0.45 -2.38
C ALA A 26 -21.30 1.61 -2.72
N VAL A 27 -21.80 1.67 -3.96
CA VAL A 27 -22.80 2.67 -4.36
C VAL A 27 -24.11 2.49 -3.59
N GLY A 28 -24.64 1.27 -3.53
CA GLY A 28 -25.89 1.00 -2.81
C GLY A 28 -25.79 1.20 -1.30
N THR A 29 -24.58 1.16 -0.74
CA THR A 29 -24.35 1.29 0.71
C THR A 29 -23.66 2.57 1.15
N SER A 30 -23.21 3.41 0.21
CA SER A 30 -22.26 4.49 0.47
C SER A 30 -21.01 4.04 1.26
N ALA A 31 -20.64 2.76 1.12
CA ALA A 31 -19.51 2.20 1.84
C ALA A 31 -18.17 2.63 1.21
N ARG A 32 -17.20 2.94 2.05
CA ARG A 32 -15.81 3.15 1.60
C ARG A 32 -15.16 1.80 1.30
N VAL A 33 -14.57 1.65 0.12
CA VAL A 33 -13.81 0.45 -0.26
C VAL A 33 -12.33 0.71 -0.10
N THR A 34 -11.63 -0.17 0.60
CA THR A 34 -10.17 -0.17 0.73
C THR A 34 -9.62 -1.40 0.01
N LEU A 35 -8.70 -1.22 -0.93
CA LEU A 35 -8.01 -2.31 -1.60
C LEU A 35 -6.75 -2.70 -0.82
N LEU A 36 -6.52 -4.00 -0.66
CA LEU A 36 -5.40 -4.57 0.07
C LEU A 36 -4.70 -5.61 -0.80
N THR A 37 -3.39 -5.49 -0.93
CA THR A 37 -2.52 -6.49 -1.54
C THR A 37 -1.40 -6.82 -0.58
N VAL A 38 -1.11 -8.10 -0.39
CA VAL A 38 0.02 -8.56 0.41
C VAL A 38 1.17 -8.88 -0.55
N SER A 39 2.33 -8.27 -0.32
CA SER A 39 3.55 -8.54 -1.08
C SER A 39 4.59 -9.12 -0.13
N GLU A 40 5.30 -10.15 -0.58
CA GLU A 40 6.32 -10.87 0.20
C GLU A 40 7.61 -10.07 0.43
N SER A 41 7.72 -8.84 -0.09
CA SER A 41 8.96 -8.07 -0.01
C SER A 41 9.35 -7.73 1.44
N ALA A 42 10.49 -8.31 1.86
CA ALA A 42 11.23 -7.94 3.06
C ALA A 42 11.96 -6.59 2.92
N GLU A 43 12.02 -6.02 1.71
CA GLU A 43 12.58 -4.69 1.51
C GLU A 43 11.51 -3.63 1.85
N PRO A 44 11.80 -2.70 2.78
CA PRO A 44 10.89 -1.62 3.08
C PRO A 44 10.71 -0.81 1.80
N ALA A 45 9.47 -0.75 1.29
CA ALA A 45 9.09 0.10 0.17
C ALA A 45 9.73 1.49 0.34
N ALA A 46 10.80 1.75 -0.41
CA ALA A 46 11.68 2.91 -0.24
C ALA A 46 11.04 4.23 -0.73
N SER A 47 9.70 4.30 -0.76
CA SER A 47 8.96 5.54 -1.02
C SER A 47 7.72 5.71 -0.14
N SER A 48 7.56 4.91 0.92
CA SER A 48 6.52 5.18 1.92
C SER A 48 7.02 4.74 3.29
N PRO A 49 7.33 5.68 4.20
CA PRO A 49 7.65 5.30 5.57
C PRO A 49 6.41 4.61 6.12
N ARG A 50 6.52 3.30 6.37
CA ARG A 50 5.54 2.57 7.17
C ARG A 50 5.47 3.30 8.51
N LEU A 51 4.41 4.09 8.68
CA LEU A 51 4.07 4.79 9.90
C LEU A 51 3.79 3.73 10.96
N ARG A 52 4.80 3.46 11.80
CA ARG A 52 4.59 2.82 13.09
C ARG A 52 4.07 3.94 14.00
N PRO A 53 2.86 3.84 14.58
CA PRO A 53 2.34 4.89 15.46
C PRO A 53 3.33 5.22 16.59
N GLU A 54 4.02 4.21 17.12
CA GLU A 54 5.04 4.35 18.17
C GLU A 54 6.30 5.14 17.75
N ARG A 55 6.65 5.19 16.45
CA ARG A 55 7.92 5.76 15.97
C ARG A 55 7.80 7.18 15.42
N LEU A 56 6.62 7.78 15.42
CA LEU A 56 6.45 9.18 15.01
C LEU A 56 6.94 10.16 16.09
N ILE A 57 6.98 9.73 17.36
CA ILE A 57 7.27 10.59 18.50
C ILE A 57 8.78 10.72 18.78
N ALA A 58 9.63 9.80 18.28
CA ALA A 58 11.04 9.80 18.62
C ALA A 58 11.99 9.68 17.40
N HIS A 59 12.62 10.82 17.12
CA HIS A 59 13.88 11.07 16.40
C HIS A 59 13.90 11.10 14.84
N PRO A 60 14.51 12.16 14.25
CA PRO A 60 14.63 12.34 12.81
C PRO A 60 15.67 11.39 12.18
N ARG A 61 15.44 10.99 10.92
CA ARG A 61 16.36 10.12 10.15
C ARG A 61 17.35 10.92 9.30
N PRO A 62 18.60 10.46 9.15
CA PRO A 62 19.59 11.10 8.28
C PRO A 62 19.35 10.75 6.80
N VAL A 63 19.60 11.74 5.94
CA VAL A 63 19.44 11.71 4.47
C VAL A 63 20.68 11.03 3.86
N ARG A 64 20.50 10.03 2.98
CA ARG A 64 21.61 9.46 2.17
C ARG A 64 21.80 10.35 0.94
N GLY A 65 23.04 10.78 0.72
CA GLY A 65 23.46 11.43 -0.53
C GLY A 65 23.61 10.40 -1.64
N ASP A 66 23.01 10.68 -2.79
CA ASP A 66 23.41 10.15 -4.09
C ASP A 66 24.85 10.60 -4.39
N ASP A 67 25.67 9.73 -4.95
CA ASP A 67 26.57 10.11 -6.05
C ASP A 67 27.22 8.86 -6.69
N SER A 68 26.86 8.62 -7.95
CA SER A 68 27.68 7.95 -8.97
C SER A 68 28.30 9.07 -9.82
N PRO A 69 29.36 8.89 -10.64
CA PRO A 69 30.27 7.76 -10.86
C PRO A 69 31.77 8.19 -10.75
N ALA A 70 32.71 7.25 -10.88
CA ALA A 70 34.05 7.59 -11.38
C ALA A 70 34.68 6.39 -12.09
N ASP A 71 34.77 6.51 -13.41
CA ASP A 71 35.71 5.81 -14.26
C ASP A 71 37.15 6.05 -13.75
N GLY A 72 38.02 5.04 -13.82
CA GLY A 72 39.47 5.25 -13.73
C GLY A 72 40.25 4.18 -12.96
N CYS A 73 40.69 3.15 -13.69
CA CYS A 73 42.10 2.73 -13.84
C CYS A 73 42.17 1.49 -14.74
#